data_AF-A0AAN7V5V3-F1
#
_entry.id   AF-A0AAN7V5V3-F1
#
_cell.length_a   1.000
_cell.length_b   1.000
_cell.length_c   1.000
_cell.angle_alpha   90.00
_cell.angle_beta   90.00
_cell.angle_gamma   90.00
#
_symmetry.space_group_name_H-M   'P 1'
#
loop_
_entity.id
_entity.type
_entity.pdbx_description
1 polymer ?
#
loop_
_entity_poly.entity_id
_entity_poly.type
_entity_poly.pdbx_seq_one_letter_code
_entity_poly.pdbx_strand_id
1 'polypeptide(L)'
;MSNVPVLVVGNKEDLVLTADEPTSSGKAAITSGYDEKRRDIINLVKKHWKSGYVECSAKYNWKVVGVFKELMNMVDSIEIRDQSPMLDNIQDALDRNKCSVL
;
A
#
# COMPACT_ATOMS: atom_id res chain seq x y z
N MET A 1 15.83 14.92 6.78
CA MET A 1 14.41 14.60 6.93
C MET A 1 14.34 13.15 7.39
N SER A 2 13.72 12.88 8.53
CA SER A 2 13.59 11.52 9.08
C SER A 2 12.71 10.66 8.15
N ASN A 3 13.11 9.42 7.88
CA ASN A 3 12.32 8.44 7.13
C ASN A 3 11.14 7.97 7.98
N VAL A 4 10.03 8.69 7.94
CA VAL A 4 8.80 8.32 8.66
C VAL A 4 7.89 7.51 7.71
N PRO A 5 7.52 6.26 8.05
CA PRO A 5 6.60 5.49 7.22
C PRO A 5 5.20 6.12 7.24
N VAL A 6 4.57 6.20 6.06
CA VAL A 6 3.20 6.70 5.91
C VAL A 6 2.35 5.60 5.29
N LEU A 7 1.17 5.37 5.88
CA LEU A 7 0.13 4.48 5.36
C LEU A 7 -1.13 5.30 5.12
N VAL A 8 -1.67 5.25 3.90
CA VAL A 8 -2.96 5.87 3.59
C VAL A 8 -4.08 4.87 3.85
N VAL A 9 -5.12 5.31 4.56
CA VAL A 9 -6.24 4.45 4.95
C VAL A 9 -7.55 5.02 4.43
N GLY A 10 -8.21 4.30 3.53
CA GLY A 10 -9.58 4.56 3.09
C GLY A 10 -10.56 4.04 4.14
N ASN A 11 -11.02 4.91 5.04
CA ASN A 11 -11.96 4.51 6.09
C ASN A 11 -13.42 4.64 5.61
N LYS A 12 -14.32 3.96 6.32
CA LYS A 12 -15.77 3.91 6.07
C LYS A 12 -16.14 3.17 4.79
N GLU A 13 -15.44 2.07 4.50
CA GLU A 13 -15.76 1.18 3.37
C GLU A 13 -17.25 0.76 3.40
N ASP A 14 -17.87 0.68 4.58
CA ASP A 14 -19.29 0.36 4.74
C ASP A 14 -20.25 1.36 4.08
N LEU A 15 -19.83 2.60 3.86
CA LEU A 15 -20.66 3.62 3.22
C LEU A 15 -20.54 3.63 1.70
N VAL A 16 -19.52 3.00 1.14
CA VAL A 16 -19.24 3.00 -0.30
C VAL A 16 -20.43 2.43 -1.09
N LEU A 17 -20.95 1.27 -0.66
CA LEU A 17 -22.10 0.64 -1.31
C LEU A 17 -23.41 1.43 -1.14
N THR A 18 -23.47 2.31 -0.14
CA THR A 18 -24.66 3.13 0.15
C THR A 18 -24.57 4.54 -0.44
N ALA A 19 -23.39 4.98 -0.83
CA ALA A 19 -23.14 6.32 -1.38
C ALA A 19 -23.47 6.40 -2.88
N ASP A 20 -23.44 5.26 -3.58
CA ASP A 20 -23.81 5.13 -4.98
C ASP A 20 -25.26 4.64 -5.14
N GLU A 21 -26.24 5.15 -4.37
CA GLU A 21 -27.67 5.00 -4.68
C GLU A 21 -28.01 5.92 -5.87
N PRO A 22 -28.19 5.40 -7.09
CA PRO A 22 -28.65 6.20 -8.21
C PRO A 22 -30.17 6.07 -8.25
N THR A 23 -30.86 7.19 -8.12
CA THR A 23 -32.12 7.38 -8.84
C THR A 23 -31.91 6.85 -10.28
N SER A 24 -32.59 5.76 -10.64
CA SER A 24 -32.66 5.08 -11.96
C SER A 24 -31.57 4.04 -12.34
N SER A 25 -31.99 2.76 -12.24
CA SER A 25 -31.78 1.65 -13.19
C SER A 25 -30.40 1.37 -13.83
N GLY A 26 -29.72 0.30 -13.38
CA GLY A 26 -28.69 -0.38 -14.19
C GLY A 26 -27.70 -1.24 -13.39
N LYS A 27 -28.11 -2.44 -12.95
CA LYS A 27 -27.37 -3.27 -11.97
C LYS A 27 -25.99 -3.84 -12.38
N ALA A 28 -25.52 -3.64 -13.62
CA ALA A 28 -24.27 -4.25 -14.12
C ALA A 28 -23.09 -3.26 -14.33
N ALA A 29 -23.35 -1.94 -14.40
CA ALA A 29 -22.32 -0.91 -14.62
C ALA A 29 -21.87 -0.18 -13.34
N ILE A 30 -22.55 -0.45 -12.22
CA ILE A 30 -22.31 0.19 -10.92
C ILE A 30 -21.08 -0.36 -10.19
N THR A 31 -20.75 -1.64 -10.34
CA THR A 31 -19.51 -2.20 -9.77
C THR A 31 -18.27 -1.66 -10.49
N SER A 32 -18.34 -1.50 -11.82
CA SER A 32 -17.20 -1.04 -12.61
C SER A 32 -16.77 0.39 -12.26
N GLY A 33 -17.72 1.29 -12.02
CA GLY A 33 -17.40 2.70 -11.69
C GLY A 33 -16.72 2.88 -10.34
N TYR A 34 -17.14 2.12 -9.31
CA TYR A 34 -16.44 2.11 -8.02
C TYR A 34 -15.06 1.46 -8.14
N ASP A 35 -14.98 0.32 -8.83
CA ASP A 35 -13.71 -0.39 -9.02
C ASP A 35 -12.69 0.44 -9.81
N GLU A 36 -13.13 1.29 -10.74
CA GLU A 36 -12.29 2.27 -11.45
C GLU A 36 -11.77 3.35 -10.51
N LYS A 37 -12.65 4.04 -9.78
CA LYS A 37 -12.25 5.06 -8.79
C LYS A 37 -11.27 4.50 -7.76
N ARG A 38 -11.54 3.29 -7.27
CA ARG A 38 -10.69 2.57 -6.33
C ARG A 38 -9.30 2.29 -6.92
N ARG A 39 -9.25 1.81 -8.17
CA ARG A 39 -7.98 1.60 -8.89
C ARG A 39 -7.20 2.90 -9.06
N ASP A 40 -7.87 4.00 -9.35
CA ASP A 40 -7.24 5.31 -9.51
C ASP A 40 -6.64 5.82 -8.19
N ILE A 41 -7.35 5.66 -7.07
CA ILE A 41 -6.83 5.99 -5.74
C ILE A 41 -5.60 5.13 -5.42
N ILE A 42 -5.68 3.81 -5.63
CA ILE A 42 -4.54 2.90 -5.40
C ILE A 42 -3.34 3.32 -6.26
N ASN A 43 -3.57 3.64 -7.53
CA ASN A 43 -2.53 4.10 -8.43
C ASN A 43 -1.91 5.42 -7.95
N LEU A 44 -2.73 6.38 -7.52
CA LEU A 44 -2.27 7.66 -6.99
C LEU A 44 -1.36 7.45 -5.76
N VAL A 45 -1.85 6.71 -4.77
CA VAL A 45 -1.13 6.51 -3.51
C VAL A 45 0.15 5.69 -3.71
N LYS A 46 0.07 4.56 -4.43
CA LYS A 46 1.23 3.68 -4.60
C LYS A 46 2.27 4.25 -5.56
N LYS A 47 1.84 4.87 -6.67
CA LYS A 47 2.78 5.35 -7.71
C LYS A 47 3.31 6.75 -7.43
N HIS A 48 2.44 7.69 -7.06
CA HIS A 48 2.84 9.09 -6.88
C HIS A 48 3.35 9.35 -5.47
N TRP A 49 2.68 8.80 -4.45
CA TRP A 49 3.06 9.08 -3.06
C TRP A 49 4.01 8.04 -2.47
N LYS A 50 4.18 6.88 -3.14
CA LYS A 50 5.04 5.77 -2.69
C LYS A 50 4.68 5.27 -1.29
N SER A 51 3.39 5.30 -0.96
CA SER A 51 2.84 4.89 0.34
C SER A 51 1.94 3.67 0.19
N GLY A 52 1.76 2.91 1.27
CA GLY A 52 0.78 1.84 1.32
C GLY A 52 -0.65 2.39 1.30
N TYR A 53 -1.60 1.57 0.83
CA TYR A 53 -3.03 1.92 0.81
C TYR A 53 -3.86 0.74 1.27
N VAL A 54 -4.71 0.97 2.28
CA VAL A 54 -5.62 -0.04 2.85
C VAL A 54 -7.00 0.55 3.05
N GLU A 55 -8.03 -0.20 2.68
CA GLU A 55 -9.42 0.15 3.01
C GLU A 55 -9.88 -0.59 4.26
N CYS A 56 -10.63 0.10 5.10
CA CYS A 56 -11.19 -0.46 6.32
C CYS A 56 -12.58 0.13 6.63
N SER A 57 -13.33 -0.57 7.47
CA SER A 57 -14.53 -0.03 8.11
C SER A 57 -14.38 -0.20 9.61
N ALA A 58 -14.18 0.92 10.32
CA ALA A 58 -14.14 0.92 11.78
C ALA A 58 -15.49 0.50 12.39
N LYS A 59 -16.62 0.81 11.71
CA LYS A 59 -17.97 0.49 12.18
C LYS A 59 -18.17 -1.01 12.41
N TYR A 60 -17.66 -1.83 11.50
CA TYR A 60 -17.79 -3.29 11.56
C TYR A 60 -16.47 -3.99 11.92
N ASN A 61 -15.47 -3.23 12.39
CA ASN A 61 -14.11 -3.73 12.65
C ASN A 61 -13.51 -4.49 11.44
N TRP A 62 -13.89 -4.12 10.22
CA TRP A 62 -13.41 -4.79 9.01
C TRP A 62 -12.03 -4.23 8.64
N LYS A 63 -11.03 -5.12 8.58
CA LYS A 63 -9.62 -4.84 8.27
C LYS A 63 -8.88 -3.86 9.18
N VAL A 64 -9.50 -3.36 10.25
CA VAL A 64 -8.85 -2.43 11.20
C VAL A 64 -7.55 -3.01 11.76
N VAL A 65 -7.55 -4.28 12.21
CA VAL A 65 -6.33 -4.94 12.69
C VAL A 65 -5.27 -5.07 11.57
N GLY A 66 -5.72 -5.28 10.33
CA GLY A 66 -4.84 -5.36 9.16
C GLY A 66 -4.10 -4.04 8.90
N VAL A 67 -4.78 -2.91 9.06
CA VAL A 67 -4.18 -1.56 8.95
C VAL A 67 -3.00 -1.41 9.91
N PHE A 68 -3.20 -1.75 11.19
CA PHE A 68 -2.13 -1.63 12.18
C PHE A 68 -0.99 -2.62 11.94
N LYS A 69 -1.29 -3.85 11.52
CA LYS A 69 -0.25 -4.82 11.14
C LYS A 69 0.61 -4.32 9.98
N GLU A 70 -0.01 -3.75 8.95
CA GLU A 70 0.73 -3.21 7.80
C GLU A 70 1.62 -2.04 8.23
N LEU A 71 1.12 -1.14 9.08
CA LEU A 71 1.91 -0.05 9.63
C LEU A 71 3.13 -0.54 10.42
N MET A 72 2.95 -1.54 11.30
CA MET A 72 4.06 -2.12 12.07
C MET A 72 5.10 -2.76 11.15
N ASN A 73 4.67 -3.52 10.13
CA ASN A 73 5.59 -4.10 9.15
C ASN A 73 6.41 -3.03 8.40
N MET A 74 5.83 -1.85 8.13
CA MET A 74 6.55 -0.73 7.50
C MET A 74 7.59 -0.10 8.44
N VAL A 75 7.28 -0.01 9.74
CA VAL A 75 8.24 0.45 10.75
C VAL A 75 9.41 -0.53 10.85
N ASP A 76 9.12 -1.82 11.02
CA ASP A 76 10.13 -2.88 11.12
C ASP A 76 11.04 -2.91 9.87
N SER A 77 10.45 -2.73 8.69
CA SER A 77 11.22 -2.69 7.42
C SER A 77 12.19 -1.51 7.34
N ILE A 78 11.89 -0.38 8.00
CA ILE A 78 12.80 0.76 8.06
C ILE A 78 13.94 0.47 9.03
N GLU A 79 13.64 -0.12 10.20
CA GLU A 79 14.67 -0.49 11.18
C GLU A 79 15.68 -1.49 10.60
N ILE A 80 15.23 -2.46 9.81
CA ILE A 80 16.11 -3.43 9.13
C ILE A 80 17.03 -2.74 8.10
N ARG A 81 16.53 -1.75 7.36
CA ARG A 81 17.33 -0.99 6.38
C ARG A 81 18.38 -0.14 7.07
N ASP A 82 18.04 0.52 8.17
CA ASP A 82 18.99 1.31 8.95
C ASP A 82 20.05 0.43 9.65
N GLN A 83 19.74 -0.83 9.96
CA GLN A 83 20.71 -1.81 10.46
C GLN A 83 21.61 -2.43 9.38
N SER A 84 21.33 -2.24 8.09
CA SER A 84 22.00 -2.96 6.98
C SER A 84 22.90 -2.13 6.05
N PRO A 85 23.73 -1.17 6.51
CA PRO A 85 24.79 -0.62 5.63
C PRO A 85 25.85 -1.68 5.27
N MET A 86 25.85 -2.85 5.91
CA MET A 86 26.79 -3.93 5.63
C MET A 86 26.44 -4.74 4.36
N LEU A 87 25.16 -4.86 3.99
CA LEU A 87 24.75 -5.72 2.87
C LEU A 87 24.97 -5.07 1.50
N ASP A 88 24.77 -3.76 1.39
CA ASP A 88 25.06 -3.01 0.15
C ASP A 88 26.55 -3.10 -0.21
N ASN A 89 27.45 -3.03 0.78
CA ASN A 89 28.89 -3.16 0.57
C ASN A 89 29.31 -4.58 0.14
N ILE A 90 28.60 -5.62 0.60
CA ILE A 90 28.89 -7.01 0.22
C ILE A 90 28.44 -7.29 -1.22
N GLN A 91 27.28 -6.77 -1.63
CA GLN A 91 26.80 -6.94 -3.01
C GLN A 91 27.74 -6.25 -4.02
N ASP A 92 28.19 -5.02 -3.70
CA ASP A 92 29.15 -4.26 -4.52
C ASP A 92 30.54 -4.92 -4.56
N ALA A 93 31.01 -5.49 -3.45
CA ALA A 93 32.27 -6.23 -3.39
C ALA A 93 32.20 -7.57 -4.13
N LEU A 94 31.04 -8.22 -4.14
CA LEU A 94 30.84 -9.51 -4.81
C LEU A 94 30.72 -9.33 -6.34
N ASP A 95 30.09 -8.26 -6.82
CA ASP A 95 30.03 -7.95 -8.25
C ASP A 95 31.39 -7.56 -8.86
N ARG A 96 32.30 -6.95 -8.07
CA ARG A 96 33.67 -6.63 -8.52
C ARG A 96 34.58 -7.85 -8.67
N ASN A 97 34.25 -8.99 -8.06
CA ASN A 97 35.09 -10.20 -8.04
C ASN A 97 34.63 -11.30 -9.02
N LYS A 98 33.74 -10.99 -9.97
CA LYS A 98 33.36 -11.95 -11.01
C LYS A 98 34.47 -12.10 -12.04
N CYS A 99 35.40 -13.03 -11.81
CA CYS A 99 36.26 -13.55 -12.87
C CYS A 99 35.39 -14.27 -13.91
N SER A 100 35.26 -13.69 -15.11
CA SER A 100 34.72 -14.41 -16.27
C SER A 100 35.76 -15.41 -16.74
N VAL A 101 35.51 -16.70 -16.54
CA VAL A 101 36.22 -17.76 -17.25
C VAL A 101 35.65 -17.79 -18.66
N LEU A 102 36.47 -17.39 -19.63
CA LEU A 102 36.24 -17.54 -21.08
C LEU A 102 36.27 -19.02 -21.47
#